data_AF-A0A942GFK2-F1
#
_entry.id   AF-A0A942GFK2-F1
#
_cell.length_a   1.000
_cell.length_b   1.000
_cell.length_c   1.000
_cell.angle_alpha   90.00
_cell.angle_beta   90.00
_cell.angle_gamma   90.00
#
_symmetry.space_group_name_H-M   'P 1'
#
loop_
_entity.id
_entity.type
_entity.pdbx_description
1 polymer ?
#
loop_
_entity_poly.entity_id
_entity_poly.type
_entity_poly.pdbx_seq_one_letter_code
_entity_poly.pdbx_strand_id
1 'polypeptide(L)'
;MKSTNEYPASKKLLVILFLVLLSSLFAKDILADNLKLIKEKSFNVKSGETLFIDASGADIKVDSWNKNEVYVKILGNRKAEDKMKFTIEQTSGGVEVTAKKEGSWFFNWGGG
;
A
#
# COMPACT_ATOMS: atom_id res chain seq x y z
N MET A 1 -39.01 -19.20 39.37
CA MET A 1 -39.92 -18.95 38.23
C MET A 1 -39.17 -18.05 37.24
N LYS A 2 -38.58 -18.61 36.17
CA LYS A 2 -37.83 -17.81 35.19
C LYS A 2 -38.83 -17.23 34.19
N SER A 3 -39.04 -15.92 34.24
CA SER A 3 -39.81 -15.19 33.22
C SER A 3 -39.04 -15.26 31.91
N THR A 4 -39.53 -16.03 30.95
CA THR A 4 -39.01 -16.04 29.58
C THR A 4 -39.52 -14.78 28.89
N ASN A 5 -38.65 -13.78 28.78
CA ASN A 5 -38.91 -12.58 27.97
C ASN A 5 -39.05 -13.00 26.50
N GLU A 6 -40.26 -13.30 26.08
CA GLU A 6 -40.57 -13.51 24.67
C GLU A 6 -40.58 -12.16 23.96
N TYR A 7 -39.54 -11.91 23.17
CA TYR A 7 -39.47 -10.69 22.37
C TYR A 7 -40.55 -10.73 21.27
N PRO A 8 -41.34 -9.64 21.08
CA PRO A 8 -42.36 -9.59 20.04
C PRO A 8 -41.75 -9.73 18.64
N ALA A 9 -42.47 -10.39 17.72
CA ALA A 9 -41.97 -10.77 16.40
C ALA A 9 -41.37 -9.61 15.58
N SER A 10 -41.92 -8.39 15.73
CA SER A 10 -41.40 -7.17 15.10
C SER A 10 -40.00 -6.76 15.59
N LYS A 11 -39.69 -7.00 16.87
CA LYS A 11 -38.36 -6.75 17.44
C LYS A 11 -37.35 -7.80 16.98
N LYS A 12 -37.78 -9.07 16.81
CA LYS A 12 -36.95 -10.13 16.22
C LYS A 12 -36.58 -9.79 14.77
N LEU A 13 -37.54 -9.28 13.99
CA LEU A 13 -37.33 -8.86 12.61
C LEU A 13 -36.34 -7.68 12.53
N LEU A 14 -36.48 -6.69 13.43
CA LEU A 14 -35.53 -5.57 13.53
C LEU A 14 -34.11 -6.03 13.89
N VAL A 15 -33.96 -6.99 14.80
CA VAL A 15 -32.66 -7.55 15.17
C VAL A 15 -32.02 -8.30 13.99
N ILE A 16 -32.80 -9.06 13.22
CA ILE A 16 -32.31 -9.73 12.01
C ILE A 16 -31.89 -8.69 10.96
N LEU A 17 -32.70 -7.65 10.75
CA LEU A 17 -32.38 -6.58 9.81
C LEU A 17 -31.10 -5.83 10.22
N PHE A 18 -30.93 -5.57 11.52
CA PHE A 18 -29.73 -4.96 12.08
C PHE A 18 -28.50 -5.86 11.89
N LEU A 19 -28.61 -7.17 12.10
CA LEU A 19 -27.52 -8.11 11.87
C LEU A 19 -27.11 -8.22 10.40
N VAL A 20 -28.08 -8.16 9.47
CA VAL A 20 -27.81 -8.13 8.02
C VAL A 20 -27.14 -6.81 7.60
N LEU A 21 -27.54 -5.68 8.19
CA LEU A 21 -26.87 -4.40 7.95
C LEU A 21 -25.45 -4.39 8.55
N LEU A 22 -25.26 -4.99 9.72
CA LEU A 22 -23.96 -5.05 10.39
C LEU A 22 -22.96 -5.91 9.62
N SER A 23 -23.41 -7.00 9.00
CA SER A 23 -22.53 -7.86 8.19
C SER A 23 -22.03 -7.18 6.91
N SER A 24 -22.80 -6.24 6.35
CA SER A 24 -22.39 -5.46 5.17
C SER A 24 -21.20 -4.53 5.42
N LEU A 25 -20.92 -4.17 6.68
CA LEU A 25 -19.79 -3.31 7.05
C LEU A 25 -18.44 -4.01 6.98
N PHE A 26 -18.41 -5.36 7.02
CA PHE A 26 -17.18 -6.16 6.99
C PHE A 26 -16.82 -6.70 5.59
N ALA A 27 -17.67 -6.48 4.59
CA ALA A 27 -17.48 -7.03 3.24
C ALA A 27 -16.48 -6.25 2.36
N LYS A 28 -15.96 -5.10 2.82
CA LYS A 28 -15.20 -4.16 1.98
C LYS A 28 -13.80 -4.64 1.56
N ASP A 29 -13.25 -5.67 2.21
CA ASP A 29 -11.86 -6.13 1.97
C ASP A 29 -11.75 -7.52 1.30
N ILE A 30 -12.85 -8.20 0.97
CA ILE A 30 -12.81 -9.59 0.47
C ILE A 30 -12.58 -9.67 -1.05
N LEU A 31 -12.82 -8.60 -1.79
CA LEU A 31 -12.83 -8.63 -3.25
C LEU A 31 -11.73 -7.74 -3.83
N ALA A 32 -10.71 -8.41 -4.38
CA ALA A 32 -9.60 -7.90 -5.16
C ALA A 32 -8.40 -7.37 -4.35
N ASP A 33 -7.30 -8.11 -4.47
CA ASP A 33 -5.92 -7.70 -4.17
C ASP A 33 -5.46 -6.63 -5.18
N ASN A 34 -6.27 -5.58 -5.36
CA ASN A 34 -6.03 -4.52 -6.31
C ASN A 34 -4.79 -3.74 -5.87
N LEU A 35 -3.89 -3.53 -6.82
CA LEU A 35 -2.73 -2.67 -6.65
C LEU A 35 -3.21 -1.24 -6.35
N LYS A 36 -2.99 -0.78 -5.12
CA LYS A 36 -3.28 0.60 -4.69
C LYS A 36 -2.03 1.45 -4.86
N LEU A 37 -2.21 2.75 -5.04
CA LEU A 37 -1.10 3.71 -5.04
C LEU A 37 -0.55 3.83 -3.62
N ILE A 38 0.69 3.39 -3.41
CA ILE A 38 1.39 3.47 -2.12
C ILE A 38 2.16 4.78 -2.03
N LYS A 39 2.87 5.15 -3.10
CA LYS A 39 3.69 6.36 -3.13
C LYS A 39 3.82 6.92 -4.53
N GLU A 40 3.75 8.24 -4.63
CA GLU A 40 3.92 8.98 -5.86
C GLU A 40 4.84 10.17 -5.58
N LYS A 41 5.83 10.38 -6.44
CA LYS A 41 6.70 11.54 -6.34
C LYS A 41 7.25 11.93 -7.71
N SER A 42 7.36 13.22 -7.93
CA SER A 42 8.00 13.78 -9.11
C SER A 42 9.21 14.61 -8.74
N PHE A 43 10.22 14.59 -9.60
CA PHE A 43 11.45 15.36 -9.44
C PHE A 43 11.80 16.03 -10.77
N ASN A 44 12.11 17.32 -10.69
CA ASN A 44 12.78 17.99 -11.79
C ASN A 44 14.24 17.54 -11.83
N VAL A 45 14.67 17.04 -12.98
CA VAL A 45 16.02 16.50 -13.18
C VAL A 45 16.71 17.22 -14.33
N LYS A 46 18.03 17.10 -14.40
CA LYS A 46 18.81 17.56 -15.55
C LYS A 46 19.10 16.41 -16.48
N SER A 47 19.22 16.70 -17.77
CA SER A 47 19.66 15.71 -18.75
C SER A 47 21.05 15.20 -18.39
N GLY A 48 21.23 13.88 -18.40
CA GLY A 48 22.47 13.20 -17.99
C GLY A 48 22.52 12.78 -16.52
N GLU A 49 21.52 13.10 -15.70
CA GLU A 49 21.39 12.56 -14.34
C GLU A 49 20.97 11.08 -14.35
N THR A 50 21.33 10.35 -13.30
CA THR A 50 21.12 8.89 -13.19
C THR A 50 19.83 8.57 -12.45
N LEU A 51 19.05 7.62 -12.99
CA LEU A 51 17.96 6.97 -12.28
C LEU A 51 18.46 5.62 -11.75
N PHE A 52 18.59 5.50 -10.43
CA PHE A 52 18.96 4.24 -9.75
C PHE A 52 17.71 3.58 -9.16
N ILE A 53 17.52 2.29 -9.44
CA ILE A 53 16.38 1.51 -8.97
C ILE A 53 16.88 0.22 -8.33
N ASP A 54 16.63 0.06 -7.03
CA ASP A 54 16.87 -1.17 -6.28
C ASP A 54 15.54 -1.67 -5.71
N ALA A 55 14.92 -2.62 -6.41
CA ALA A 55 13.64 -3.18 -6.01
C ALA A 55 13.75 -4.70 -5.88
N SER A 56 13.53 -5.20 -4.66
CA SER A 56 13.48 -6.63 -4.37
C SER A 56 12.03 -7.12 -4.35
N GLY A 57 11.69 -8.07 -5.22
CA GLY A 57 10.34 -8.66 -5.26
C GLY A 57 9.26 -7.74 -5.83
N ALA A 58 9.62 -6.87 -6.78
CA ALA A 58 8.70 -5.98 -7.48
C ALA A 58 8.97 -6.00 -9.00
N ASP A 59 7.93 -5.71 -9.78
CA ASP A 59 8.05 -5.49 -11.21
C ASP A 59 8.41 -4.02 -11.49
N ILE A 60 9.40 -3.80 -12.35
CA ILE A 60 9.87 -2.47 -12.72
C ILE A 60 9.43 -2.18 -14.15
N LYS A 61 8.69 -1.08 -14.33
CA LYS A 61 8.38 -0.53 -15.66
C LYS A 61 8.98 0.86 -15.78
N VAL A 62 9.79 1.06 -16.81
CA VAL A 62 10.40 2.36 -17.14
C VAL A 62 9.86 2.81 -18.49
N ASP A 63 9.18 3.96 -18.50
CA ASP A 63 8.71 4.63 -19.71
C ASP A 63 9.48 5.94 -19.89
N SER A 64 9.98 6.19 -21.10
CA SER A 64 10.70 7.42 -21.44
C SER A 64 9.79 8.49 -22.04
N TRP A 65 10.14 9.75 -21.85
CA TRP A 65 9.39 10.91 -22.35
C TRP A 65 10.30 12.12 -22.60
N ASN A 66 9.75 13.17 -23.21
CA ASN A 66 10.48 14.37 -23.64
C ASN A 66 10.44 15.51 -22.60
N LYS A 67 10.42 15.19 -21.31
CA LYS A 67 10.43 16.17 -20.22
C LYS A 67 11.63 15.93 -19.29
N ASN A 68 12.19 17.02 -18.78
CA ASN A 68 13.27 17.01 -17.78
C ASN A 68 12.72 16.72 -16.38
N GLU A 69 12.04 15.59 -16.25
CA GLU A 69 11.31 15.19 -15.05
C GLU A 69 11.41 13.67 -14.88
N VAL A 70 11.60 13.21 -13.64
CA VAL A 70 11.47 11.81 -13.26
C VAL A 70 10.23 11.69 -12.41
N TYR A 71 9.30 10.86 -12.88
CA TYR A 71 8.03 10.61 -12.23
C TYR A 71 7.95 9.16 -11.79
N VAL A 72 7.80 8.95 -10.48
CA VAL A 72 7.83 7.61 -9.86
C VAL A 72 6.48 7.33 -9.23
N LYS A 73 5.86 6.22 -9.62
CA LYS A 73 4.70 5.62 -8.93
C LYS A 73 5.05 4.25 -8.41
N ILE A 74 4.64 3.99 -7.17
CA ILE A 74 4.75 2.68 -6.54
C ILE A 74 3.33 2.20 -6.26
N LEU A 75 2.99 1.07 -6.88
CA LEU A 75 1.69 0.41 -6.73
C LEU A 75 1.89 -0.90 -5.96
N GLY A 76 0.99 -1.23 -5.05
CA GLY A 76 1.06 -2.48 -4.30
C GLY A 76 -0.22 -2.81 -3.56
N ASN A 77 -0.34 -4.07 -3.13
CA ASN A 77 -1.44 -4.49 -2.27
C ASN A 77 -1.14 -4.14 -0.80
N ARG A 78 -2.11 -4.38 0.09
CA ARG A 78 -1.96 -4.12 1.54
C ARG A 78 -0.74 -4.82 2.14
N LYS A 79 -0.42 -6.04 1.67
CA LYS A 79 0.77 -6.77 2.13
C LYS A 79 2.08 -6.08 1.76
N ALA A 80 2.15 -5.48 0.56
CA ALA A 80 3.31 -4.72 0.14
C ALA A 80 3.44 -3.44 0.97
N GLU A 81 2.35 -2.73 1.22
CA GLU A 81 2.32 -1.54 2.09
C GLU A 81 2.82 -1.85 3.52
N ASP A 82 2.38 -2.97 4.09
CA ASP A 82 2.71 -3.36 5.47
C ASP A 82 4.12 -3.98 5.63
N LYS A 83 4.72 -4.53 4.56
CA LYS A 83 5.96 -5.35 4.66
C LYS A 83 7.13 -4.82 3.86
N MET A 84 6.92 -3.81 3.02
CA MET A 84 7.95 -3.23 2.17
C MET A 84 8.17 -1.78 2.58
N LYS A 85 9.43 -1.38 2.62
CA LYS A 85 9.84 0.00 2.77
C LYS A 85 10.17 0.58 1.41
N PHE A 86 9.50 1.68 1.08
CA PHE A 86 9.64 2.39 -0.19
C PHE A 86 10.28 3.77 0.01
N THR A 87 11.50 3.93 -0.48
CA THR A 87 12.26 5.19 -0.43
C THR A 87 12.36 5.78 -1.83
N ILE A 88 12.07 7.07 -1.95
CA ILE A 88 12.18 7.82 -3.21
C ILE A 88 12.83 9.16 -2.90
N GLU A 89 14.10 9.30 -3.29
CA GLU A 89 14.95 10.42 -2.92
C GLU A 89 15.70 10.96 -4.14
N GLN A 90 15.96 12.26 -4.12
CA GLN A 90 16.81 12.92 -5.10
C GLN A 90 18.19 13.07 -4.47
N THR A 91 19.21 12.53 -5.13
CA THR A 91 20.61 12.60 -4.72
C THR A 91 21.35 13.61 -5.57
N SER A 92 22.62 13.87 -5.27
CA SER A 92 23.47 14.74 -6.09
C SER A 92 23.69 14.22 -7.52
N GLY A 93 23.47 12.91 -7.75
CA GLY A 93 23.65 12.26 -9.04
C GLY A 93 22.35 12.03 -9.83
N GLY A 94 21.18 12.30 -9.24
CA GLY A 94 19.88 12.08 -9.89
C GLY A 94 18.81 11.58 -8.92
N VAL A 95 18.09 10.51 -9.28
CA VAL A 95 16.96 9.98 -8.49
C VAL A 95 17.22 8.53 -8.10
N GLU A 96 16.99 8.21 -6.83
CA GLU A 96 17.14 6.88 -6.26
C GLU A 96 15.78 6.36 -5.74
N VAL A 97 15.42 5.16 -6.21
CA VAL A 97 14.19 4.45 -5.84
C VAL A 97 14.57 3.11 -5.22
N THR A 98 14.20 2.92 -3.95
CA THR A 98 14.45 1.67 -3.21
C THR A 98 13.13 1.05 -2.75
N ALA A 99 12.97 -0.26 -3.01
CA ALA A 99 11.86 -1.07 -2.51
C ALA A 99 12.42 -2.37 -1.89
N LYS A 100 12.46 -2.43 -0.55
CA LYS A 100 13.00 -3.59 0.18
C LYS A 100 12.08 -4.02 1.30
N LYS A 101 12.10 -5.31 1.64
CA LYS A 101 11.33 -5.85 2.75
C LYS A 101 11.79 -5.24 4.09
N GLU A 102 10.85 -4.85 4.94
CA GLU A 102 11.12 -4.45 6.31
C GLU A 102 11.84 -5.58 7.05
N GLY A 103 13.01 -5.26 7.61
CA GLY A 103 13.94 -6.23 8.21
C GLY A 103 15.29 -6.35 7.49
N SER A 104 15.41 -5.85 6.26
CA SER A 104 16.65 -5.94 5.47
C SER A 104 17.66 -4.83 5.77
N TRP A 105 17.28 -3.78 6.51
CA TRP A 105 18.10 -2.56 6.68
C TRP A 105 19.04 -2.63 7.90
N PHE A 106 18.82 -3.51 8.88
CA PHE A 106 19.58 -3.47 10.14
C PHE A 106 20.96 -4.16 10.12
N PHE A 107 21.43 -4.69 8.99
CA PHE A 107 22.63 -5.56 8.97
C PHE A 107 23.83 -5.06 8.14
N ASN A 108 23.96 -3.77 7.80
CA ASN A 108 25.22 -3.32 7.19
C ASN A 108 25.66 -1.85 7.42
N TRP A 109 25.32 -1.24 8.55
CA TRP A 109 25.91 0.05 8.92
C TRP A 109 26.46 -0.01 10.34
N GLY A 110 27.65 -0.58 10.49
CA GLY A 110 28.44 -0.54 11.72
C GLY A 110 29.07 -1.88 12.10
N GLY A 111 30.23 -2.21 11.53
CA GLY A 111 31.10 -3.23 12.11
C GLY A 111 32.16 -3.81 11.17
N GLY A 112 33.39 -3.29 11.22
CA GLY A 112 34.62 -3.97 10.82
C GLY A 112 35.30 -3.43 9.60
#